data_AF-A0A7W9YB46-F1
#
_entry.id   AF-A0A7W9YB46-F1
#
_cell.length_a   1.000
_cell.length_b   1.000
_cell.length_c   1.000
_cell.angle_alpha   90.00
_cell.angle_beta   90.00
_cell.angle_gamma   90.00
#
_symmetry.space_group_name_H-M   'P 1'
#
loop_
_entity.id
_entity.type
_entity.pdbx_description
1 polymer ?
#
loop_
_entity_poly.entity_id
_entity_poly.type
_entity_poly.pdbx_seq_one_letter_code
_entity_poly.pdbx_strand_id
1 'polypeptide(L)'
;MFEALSKFRGERGFSGAALKLAAQAATSAVGNVTSARAAIDAAMATFPAGIPDIDNADIRYALAEAQNVYQDLKVLRGRVDASLTMAVSDRPAGLDQEVLSFGSKALKTFDDTSVLLESRIRTLDQVLSGLIQVRTYAWNSRNNGGTASVSISGALSEKRALTDEERSFVNSYDAVTKSSWAAVGGLIKHESTSPSLKAMYAQGQSAYFKGSFAARREKLVKGLLAGPSTVFDIDDWQTTSNNALGNLAAVATYAMMNSTLRRRTLRTPPPSRPLQCQASFW
;
A
#
# COMPACT_ATOMS: atom_id res chain seq x y z
N MET A 1 -6.64 -5.99 -6.44
CA MET A 1 -6.99 -5.04 -5.36
C MET A 1 -5.79 -4.58 -4.55
N PHE A 2 -5.08 -5.48 -3.85
CA PHE A 2 -3.96 -5.08 -2.99
C PHE A 2 -2.83 -4.33 -3.72
N GLU A 3 -2.42 -4.84 -4.88
CA GLU A 3 -1.44 -4.19 -5.74
C GLU A 3 -1.91 -2.80 -6.21
N ALA A 4 -3.16 -2.70 -6.67
CA ALA A 4 -3.78 -1.42 -7.04
C ALA A 4 -3.71 -0.41 -5.89
N LEU A 5 -4.01 -0.84 -4.66
CA LEU A 5 -4.00 0.01 -3.48
C LEU A 5 -2.58 0.55 -3.19
N SER A 6 -1.56 -0.30 -3.26
CA SER A 6 -0.17 0.13 -3.09
C SER A 6 0.26 1.15 -4.15
N LYS A 7 -0.09 0.91 -5.42
CA LYS A 7 0.26 1.81 -6.54
C LYS A 7 -0.52 3.12 -6.50
N PHE A 8 -1.78 3.09 -6.08
CA PHE A 8 -2.64 4.26 -5.97
C PHE A 8 -2.12 5.29 -4.95
N ARG A 9 -1.46 4.85 -3.87
CA ARG A 9 -0.77 5.78 -2.95
C ARG A 9 0.31 6.59 -3.65
N GLY A 10 1.08 5.93 -4.52
CA GLY A 10 2.09 6.58 -5.35
C GLY A 10 1.45 7.59 -6.29
N GLU A 11 0.45 7.15 -7.06
CA GLU A 11 -0.29 8.03 -7.98
C GLU A 11 -0.82 9.29 -7.27
N ARG A 12 -1.49 9.14 -6.12
CA ARG A 12 -2.02 10.25 -5.31
C ARG A 12 -0.92 11.25 -4.97
N GLY A 13 0.20 10.77 -4.44
CA GLY A 13 1.31 11.63 -4.02
C GLY A 13 1.95 12.36 -5.20
N PHE A 14 2.28 11.62 -6.26
CA PHE A 14 2.94 12.20 -7.44
C PHE A 14 2.02 13.12 -8.24
N SER A 15 0.72 12.84 -8.31
CA SER A 15 -0.25 13.74 -8.97
C SER A 15 -0.37 15.06 -8.22
N GLY A 16 -0.49 15.03 -6.88
CA GLY A 16 -0.52 16.24 -6.07
C GLY A 16 0.77 17.06 -6.17
N ALA A 17 1.93 16.41 -6.27
CA ALA A 17 3.21 17.08 -6.48
C ALA A 17 3.32 17.69 -7.89
N ALA A 18 2.98 16.93 -8.94
CA ALA A 18 3.08 17.39 -10.33
C ALA A 18 2.22 18.65 -10.58
N LEU A 19 1.05 18.74 -9.96
CA LEU A 19 0.15 19.90 -10.05
C LEU A 19 0.74 21.20 -9.48
N LYS A 20 1.80 21.13 -8.67
CA LYS A 20 2.49 22.31 -8.09
C LYS A 20 3.72 22.75 -8.89
N LEU A 21 4.17 21.92 -9.83
CA LEU A 21 5.43 22.11 -10.54
C LEU A 21 5.20 22.54 -11.99
N ALA A 22 6.11 23.37 -12.50
CA ALA A 22 6.20 23.65 -13.93
C ALA A 22 6.54 22.36 -14.70
N ALA A 23 6.13 22.26 -15.96
CA ALA A 23 6.19 21.03 -16.76
C ALA A 23 7.57 20.35 -16.72
N GLN A 24 8.65 21.10 -16.92
CA GLN A 24 10.03 20.58 -16.88
C GLN A 24 10.34 19.89 -15.54
N ALA A 25 10.02 20.54 -14.43
CA ALA A 25 10.26 20.04 -13.07
C ALA A 25 9.31 18.88 -12.69
N ALA A 26 8.13 18.81 -13.31
CA ALA A 26 7.15 17.77 -13.05
C ALA A 26 7.45 16.42 -13.73
N THR A 27 8.39 16.37 -14.70
CA THR A 27 8.64 15.20 -15.57
C THR A 27 8.73 13.87 -14.82
N SER A 28 9.52 13.82 -13.74
CA SER A 28 9.68 12.59 -12.93
C SER A 28 8.38 12.20 -12.22
N ALA A 29 7.68 13.17 -11.62
CA ALA A 29 6.40 12.93 -10.97
C ALA A 29 5.35 12.41 -11.98
N VAL A 30 5.29 13.00 -13.18
CA VAL A 30 4.39 12.54 -14.25
C VAL A 30 4.73 11.12 -14.71
N GLY A 31 6.02 10.79 -14.89
CA GLY A 31 6.44 9.43 -15.22
C GLY A 31 6.02 8.39 -14.17
N ASN A 32 6.13 8.74 -12.89
CA ASN A 32 5.67 7.90 -11.78
C ASN A 32 4.14 7.78 -11.73
N VAL A 33 3.39 8.85 -12.02
CA VAL A 33 1.93 8.80 -12.17
C VAL A 33 1.54 7.82 -13.25
N THR A 34 2.10 7.93 -14.45
CA THR A 34 1.79 7.03 -15.58
C THR A 34 2.07 5.57 -15.24
N SER A 35 3.23 5.29 -14.63
CA SER A 35 3.61 3.93 -14.22
C SER A 35 2.67 3.36 -13.16
N ALA A 36 2.25 4.19 -12.19
CA ALA A 36 1.30 3.79 -11.16
C ALA A 36 -0.10 3.51 -11.75
N ARG A 37 -0.59 4.38 -12.65
CA ARG A 37 -1.89 4.25 -13.31
C ARG A 37 -2.00 2.95 -14.10
N ALA A 38 -0.98 2.60 -14.89
CA ALA A 38 -0.95 1.36 -15.66
C ALA A 38 -1.15 0.13 -14.76
N ALA A 39 -0.45 0.08 -13.62
CA ALA A 39 -0.58 -1.02 -12.66
C ALA A 39 -1.95 -1.05 -11.96
N ILE A 40 -2.52 0.12 -11.65
CA ILE A 40 -3.87 0.23 -11.07
C ILE A 40 -4.91 -0.26 -12.06
N ASP A 41 -4.83 0.19 -13.31
CA ASP A 41 -5.80 -0.15 -14.36
C ASP A 41 -5.78 -1.64 -14.68
N ALA A 42 -4.58 -2.23 -14.80
CA ALA A 42 -4.43 -3.67 -14.96
C ALA A 42 -5.06 -4.45 -13.80
N ALA A 43 -4.82 -4.01 -12.55
CA ALA A 43 -5.37 -4.66 -11.38
C ALA A 43 -6.90 -4.52 -11.27
N MET A 44 -7.46 -3.36 -11.64
CA MET A 44 -8.91 -3.12 -11.60
C MET A 44 -9.65 -3.81 -12.73
N ALA A 45 -9.03 -4.02 -13.90
CA ALA A 45 -9.64 -4.74 -15.02
C ALA A 45 -9.97 -6.21 -14.71
N THR A 46 -9.18 -6.85 -13.84
CA THR A 46 -9.40 -8.26 -13.44
C THR A 46 -10.49 -8.45 -12.39
N PHE A 47 -10.89 -7.36 -11.73
CA PHE A 47 -11.74 -7.39 -10.55
C PHE A 47 -13.21 -7.80 -10.80
N PRO A 48 -13.88 -7.32 -11.87
CA PRO A 48 -15.30 -7.64 -12.09
C PRO A 48 -15.57 -9.13 -12.31
N ALA A 49 -14.62 -9.87 -12.89
CA ALA A 49 -14.81 -11.26 -13.29
C ALA A 49 -15.09 -12.22 -12.11
N GLY A 50 -14.63 -11.88 -10.90
CA GLY A 50 -14.85 -12.70 -9.70
C GLY A 50 -16.11 -12.35 -8.90
N ILE A 51 -16.82 -11.28 -9.25
CA ILE A 51 -17.97 -10.78 -8.46
C ILE A 51 -19.18 -11.72 -8.50
N PRO A 52 -19.58 -12.29 -9.66
CA PRO A 52 -20.77 -13.16 -9.74
C PRO A 52 -20.68 -14.40 -8.85
N ASP A 53 -19.47 -14.91 -8.60
CA ASP A 53 -19.23 -16.12 -7.79
C ASP A 53 -19.25 -15.86 -6.27
N ILE A 54 -19.48 -14.62 -5.84
CA ILE A 54 -19.44 -14.24 -4.44
C ILE A 54 -20.85 -14.32 -3.84
N ASP A 55 -21.08 -15.38 -3.08
CA ASP A 55 -22.28 -15.57 -2.28
C ASP A 55 -22.17 -14.86 -0.91
N ASN A 56 -22.09 -13.53 -0.95
CA ASN A 56 -22.18 -12.65 0.23
C ASN A 56 -22.55 -11.23 -0.21
N ALA A 57 -23.66 -10.70 0.29
CA ALA A 57 -24.19 -9.40 -0.13
C ALA A 57 -23.29 -8.22 0.24
N ASP A 58 -22.72 -8.20 1.45
CA ASP A 58 -21.84 -7.13 1.93
C ASP A 58 -20.57 -7.03 1.09
N ILE A 59 -19.99 -8.19 0.73
CA ILE A 59 -18.82 -8.24 -0.14
C ILE A 59 -19.19 -7.71 -1.53
N ARG A 60 -20.31 -8.14 -2.13
CA ARG A 60 -20.74 -7.62 -3.44
C ARG A 60 -20.92 -6.11 -3.41
N TYR A 61 -21.52 -5.58 -2.34
CA TYR A 61 -21.67 -4.13 -2.14
C TYR A 61 -20.31 -3.41 -2.07
N ALA A 62 -19.39 -3.89 -1.24
CA ALA A 62 -18.06 -3.28 -1.10
C ALA A 62 -17.26 -3.33 -2.42
N LEU A 63 -17.38 -4.42 -3.19
CA LEU A 63 -16.75 -4.54 -4.50
C LEU A 63 -17.34 -3.54 -5.52
N ALA A 64 -18.67 -3.36 -5.53
CA ALA A 64 -19.32 -2.37 -6.37
C ALA A 64 -18.88 -0.94 -6.00
N GLU A 65 -18.79 -0.63 -4.70
CA GLU A 65 -18.32 0.68 -4.24
C GLU A 65 -16.87 0.95 -4.63
N ALA A 66 -16.00 -0.05 -4.53
CA ALA A 66 -14.63 0.04 -5.03
C ALA A 66 -14.57 0.29 -6.55
N GLN A 67 -15.47 -0.30 -7.33
CA GLN A 67 -15.55 -0.03 -8.77
C GLN A 67 -16.01 1.40 -9.07
N ASN A 68 -17.01 1.90 -8.34
CA ASN A 68 -17.50 3.27 -8.47
C ASN A 68 -16.40 4.28 -8.18
N VAL A 69 -15.70 4.12 -7.05
CA VAL A 69 -14.54 4.97 -6.68
C VAL A 69 -13.44 4.94 -7.75
N TYR A 70 -13.21 3.80 -8.40
CA TYR A 70 -12.26 3.72 -9.50
C TYR A 70 -12.73 4.47 -10.76
N GLN A 71 -14.02 4.49 -11.08
CA GLN A 71 -14.54 5.32 -12.16
C GLN A 71 -14.41 6.82 -11.83
N ASP A 72 -14.72 7.21 -10.60
CA ASP A 72 -14.54 8.59 -10.14
C ASP A 72 -13.07 9.02 -10.20
N LEU A 73 -12.15 8.11 -9.85
CA LEU A 73 -10.72 8.34 -10.00
C LEU A 73 -10.36 8.63 -11.47
N LYS A 74 -10.91 7.90 -12.43
CA LYS A 74 -10.65 8.16 -13.86
C LYS A 74 -11.13 9.54 -14.30
N VAL A 75 -12.27 10.00 -13.78
CA VAL A 75 -12.75 11.36 -14.04
C VAL A 75 -11.77 12.40 -13.49
N LEU A 76 -11.31 12.22 -12.24
CA LEU A 76 -10.32 13.10 -11.62
C LEU A 76 -8.98 13.09 -12.39
N ARG A 77 -8.51 11.92 -12.84
CA ARG A 77 -7.29 11.80 -13.67
C ARG A 77 -7.37 12.66 -14.92
N GLY A 78 -8.52 12.68 -15.61
CA GLY A 78 -8.72 13.53 -16.79
C GLY A 78 -8.54 15.02 -16.48
N ARG A 79 -9.03 15.48 -15.32
CA ARG A 79 -8.84 16.87 -14.87
C ARG A 79 -7.38 17.18 -14.52
N VAL A 80 -6.69 16.23 -13.87
CA VAL A 80 -5.26 16.34 -13.58
C VAL A 80 -4.48 16.47 -14.88
N ASP A 81 -4.72 15.59 -15.85
CA ASP A 81 -3.98 15.54 -17.11
C ASP A 81 -4.17 16.83 -17.93
N ALA A 82 -5.40 17.34 -18.01
CA ALA A 82 -5.69 18.63 -18.64
C ALA A 82 -4.99 19.80 -17.92
N SER A 83 -4.87 19.74 -16.59
CA SER A 83 -4.20 20.80 -15.81
C SER A 83 -2.68 20.76 -15.97
N LEU A 84 -2.10 19.58 -16.18
CA LEU A 84 -0.66 19.43 -16.36
C LEU A 84 -0.14 20.01 -17.69
N THR A 85 -1.02 20.23 -18.68
CA THR A 85 -0.67 20.94 -19.93
C THR A 85 -0.71 22.46 -19.79
N MET A 86 -1.20 22.99 -18.65
CA MET A 86 -1.31 24.42 -18.39
C MET A 86 -0.10 24.96 -17.61
N ALA A 87 0.13 26.27 -17.72
CA ALA A 87 1.02 26.98 -16.80
C ALA A 87 0.47 26.86 -15.37
N VAL A 88 1.36 26.85 -14.37
CA VAL A 88 0.97 26.64 -12.96
C VAL A 88 -0.07 27.65 -12.49
N SER A 89 0.04 28.92 -12.94
CA SER A 89 -0.89 30.00 -12.61
C SER A 89 -2.31 29.79 -13.14
N ASP A 90 -2.47 29.00 -14.21
CA ASP A 90 -3.73 28.86 -14.92
C ASP A 90 -4.46 27.56 -14.53
N ARG A 91 -3.86 26.77 -13.63
CA ARG A 91 -4.45 25.52 -13.15
C ARG A 91 -5.63 25.80 -12.21
N PRO A 92 -6.68 24.95 -12.20
CA PRO A 92 -7.78 25.09 -11.26
C PRO A 92 -7.28 25.14 -9.81
N ALA A 93 -7.66 26.20 -9.10
CA ALA A 93 -7.25 26.38 -7.71
C ALA A 93 -7.73 25.22 -6.83
N GLY A 94 -6.84 24.67 -6.01
CA GLY A 94 -7.14 23.61 -5.05
C GLY A 94 -7.24 22.19 -5.62
N LEU A 95 -6.98 21.98 -6.93
CA LEU A 95 -7.03 20.65 -7.53
C LEU A 95 -6.03 19.67 -6.90
N ASP A 96 -4.85 20.15 -6.48
CA ASP A 96 -3.87 19.35 -5.76
C ASP A 96 -4.43 18.82 -4.44
N GLN A 97 -5.18 19.65 -3.71
CA GLN A 97 -5.79 19.28 -2.43
C GLN A 97 -6.99 18.37 -2.63
N GLU A 98 -7.75 18.57 -3.71
CA GLU A 98 -8.79 17.65 -4.11
C GLU A 98 -8.22 16.26 -4.40
N VAL A 99 -7.12 16.16 -5.15
CA VAL A 99 -6.42 14.90 -5.41
C VAL A 99 -5.99 14.21 -4.13
N LEU A 100 -5.41 14.95 -3.18
CA LEU A 100 -5.00 14.39 -1.91
C LEU A 100 -6.20 13.93 -1.05
N SER A 101 -7.29 14.70 -1.03
CA SER A 101 -8.50 14.41 -0.25
C SER A 101 -9.29 13.23 -0.83
N PHE A 102 -9.60 13.28 -2.14
CA PHE A 102 -10.23 12.18 -2.86
C PHE A 102 -9.39 10.92 -2.75
N GLY A 103 -8.08 11.02 -2.97
CA GLY A 103 -7.17 9.90 -2.86
C GLY A 103 -7.17 9.26 -1.46
N SER A 104 -7.27 10.04 -0.38
CA SER A 104 -7.41 9.50 0.97
C SER A 104 -8.72 8.72 1.15
N LYS A 105 -9.83 9.24 0.63
CA LYS A 105 -11.14 8.55 0.67
C LYS A 105 -11.12 7.25 -0.13
N ALA A 106 -10.61 7.29 -1.35
CA ALA A 106 -10.49 6.13 -2.23
C ALA A 106 -9.57 5.05 -1.63
N LEU A 107 -8.45 5.44 -1.01
CA LEU A 107 -7.59 4.50 -0.29
C LEU A 107 -8.32 3.81 0.85
N LYS A 108 -9.17 4.54 1.60
CA LYS A 108 -9.97 3.97 2.67
C LYS A 108 -10.97 2.95 2.11
N THR A 109 -11.71 3.27 1.05
CA THR A 109 -12.64 2.33 0.41
C THR A 109 -11.94 1.05 -0.03
N PHE A 110 -10.77 1.16 -0.68
CA PHE A 110 -10.02 -0.01 -1.12
C PHE A 110 -9.48 -0.85 0.05
N ASP A 111 -9.10 -0.20 1.15
CA ASP A 111 -8.62 -0.86 2.36
C ASP A 111 -9.76 -1.62 3.05
N ASP A 112 -10.89 -0.95 3.30
CA ASP A 112 -12.09 -1.55 3.90
C ASP A 112 -12.59 -2.75 3.06
N THR A 113 -12.61 -2.61 1.74
CA THR A 113 -12.95 -3.71 0.82
C THR A 113 -11.97 -4.88 0.94
N SER A 114 -10.66 -4.60 1.06
CA SER A 114 -9.64 -5.64 1.22
C SER A 114 -9.79 -6.37 2.56
N VAL A 115 -10.06 -5.64 3.64
CA VAL A 115 -10.32 -6.21 4.98
C VAL A 115 -11.53 -7.12 4.97
N LEU A 116 -12.62 -6.72 4.33
CA LEU A 116 -13.84 -7.53 4.23
C LEU A 116 -13.59 -8.83 3.45
N LEU A 117 -12.88 -8.74 2.31
CA LEU A 117 -12.47 -9.91 1.53
C LEU A 117 -11.58 -10.86 2.33
N GLU A 118 -10.61 -10.33 3.07
CA GLU A 118 -9.71 -11.11 3.93
C GLU A 118 -10.46 -11.83 5.05
N SER A 119 -11.44 -11.16 5.66
CA SER A 119 -12.30 -11.76 6.68
C SER A 119 -13.01 -13.00 6.11
N ARG A 120 -13.56 -12.89 4.90
CA ARG A 120 -14.20 -14.02 4.22
C ARG A 120 -13.23 -15.15 3.88
N ILE A 121 -12.02 -14.82 3.39
CA ILE A 121 -11.00 -15.84 3.09
C ILE A 121 -10.66 -16.62 4.37
N ARG A 122 -10.53 -15.93 5.52
CA ARG A 122 -10.25 -16.57 6.81
C ARG A 122 -11.34 -17.55 7.25
N THR A 123 -12.61 -17.22 6.99
CA THR A 123 -13.74 -18.13 7.25
C THR A 123 -13.70 -19.37 6.36
N LEU A 124 -13.22 -19.24 5.11
CA LEU A 124 -13.22 -20.32 4.13
C LEU A 124 -12.02 -21.27 4.24
N ASP A 125 -10.87 -20.77 4.69
CA ASP A 125 -9.64 -21.56 4.84
C ASP A 125 -8.79 -21.03 6.00
N GLN A 126 -8.93 -21.66 7.17
CA GLN A 126 -8.18 -21.29 8.36
C GLN A 126 -6.66 -21.51 8.20
N VAL A 127 -6.22 -22.37 7.28
CA VAL A 127 -4.79 -22.62 7.01
C VAL A 127 -4.13 -21.37 6.42
N LEU A 128 -4.90 -20.47 5.79
CA LEU A 128 -4.42 -19.20 5.26
C LEU A 128 -4.34 -18.09 6.31
N SER A 129 -4.87 -18.30 7.52
CA SER A 129 -4.97 -17.27 8.56
C SER A 129 -3.63 -16.63 8.91
N GLY A 130 -2.53 -17.41 8.91
CA GLY A 130 -1.18 -16.89 9.17
C GLY A 130 -0.72 -15.90 8.09
N LEU A 131 -0.87 -16.26 6.81
CA LEU A 131 -0.49 -15.38 5.69
C LEU A 131 -1.39 -14.14 5.61
N ILE A 132 -2.69 -14.28 5.87
CA ILE A 132 -3.61 -13.15 5.92
C ILE A 132 -3.19 -12.18 7.03
N GLN A 133 -2.91 -12.68 8.23
CA GLN A 133 -2.46 -11.82 9.34
C GLN A 133 -1.12 -11.14 9.03
N VAL A 134 -0.15 -11.86 8.43
CA VAL A 134 1.11 -11.24 7.98
C VAL A 134 0.82 -10.10 7.00
N ARG A 135 -0.05 -10.32 6.01
CA ARG A 135 -0.45 -9.28 5.06
C ARG A 135 -1.05 -8.08 5.78
N THR A 136 -2.04 -8.31 6.65
CA THR A 136 -2.77 -7.25 7.35
C THR A 136 -1.82 -6.40 8.20
N TYR A 137 -0.96 -7.03 9.01
CA TYR A 137 -0.04 -6.31 9.89
C TYR A 137 1.09 -5.60 9.12
N ALA A 138 1.64 -6.22 8.08
CA ALA A 138 2.65 -5.57 7.23
C ALA A 138 2.05 -4.35 6.50
N TRP A 139 0.81 -4.48 6.02
CA TRP A 139 0.09 -3.39 5.39
C TRP A 139 -0.25 -2.27 6.38
N ASN A 140 -0.72 -2.59 7.58
CA ASN A 140 -0.97 -1.61 8.63
C ASN A 140 0.32 -0.84 8.97
N SER A 141 1.45 -1.54 9.09
CA SER A 141 2.74 -0.89 9.32
C SER A 141 3.08 0.11 8.20
N ARG A 142 2.95 -0.31 6.93
CA ARG A 142 3.14 0.57 5.76
C ARG A 142 2.22 1.78 5.77
N ASN A 143 0.94 1.58 6.04
CA ASN A 143 -0.08 2.64 5.96
C ASN A 143 0.15 3.70 7.04
N ASN A 144 0.34 3.26 8.28
CA ASN A 144 0.57 4.15 9.40
C ASN A 144 1.90 4.91 9.26
N GLY A 145 2.98 4.24 8.84
CA GLY A 145 4.27 4.89 8.61
C GLY A 145 4.22 5.92 7.48
N GLY A 146 3.44 5.64 6.43
CA GLY A 146 3.17 6.60 5.36
C GLY A 146 2.37 7.81 5.84
N THR A 147 1.40 7.60 6.72
CA THR A 147 0.56 8.68 7.28
C THR A 147 1.40 9.64 8.14
N ALA A 148 2.26 9.11 9.02
CA ALA A 148 3.23 9.92 9.74
C ALA A 148 4.18 10.68 8.79
N SER A 149 4.64 10.00 7.72
CA SER A 149 5.58 10.60 6.76
C SER A 149 4.99 11.78 5.98
N VAL A 150 3.67 11.82 5.76
CA VAL A 150 2.98 12.96 5.15
C VAL A 150 3.03 14.19 6.07
N SER A 151 2.79 14.02 7.38
CA SER A 151 2.89 15.12 8.34
C SER A 151 4.32 15.68 8.41
N ILE A 152 5.33 14.80 8.44
CA ILE A 152 6.75 15.21 8.37
C ILE A 152 7.06 15.97 7.08
N SER A 153 6.49 15.53 5.95
CA SER A 153 6.69 16.20 4.65
C SER A 153 6.16 17.63 4.66
N GLY A 154 5.01 17.88 5.31
CA GLY A 154 4.46 19.22 5.47
C GLY A 154 5.42 20.16 6.20
N ALA A 155 5.93 19.75 7.37
CA ALA A 155 6.88 20.55 8.15
C ALA A 155 8.19 20.82 7.39
N LEU A 156 8.71 19.83 6.65
CA LEU A 156 9.89 19.99 5.81
C LEU A 156 9.67 20.98 4.66
N SER A 157 8.54 20.87 3.94
CA SER A 157 8.20 21.78 2.84
C SER A 157 8.05 23.23 3.32
N GLU A 158 7.46 23.42 4.49
CA GLU A 158 7.27 24.74 5.11
C GLU A 158 8.50 25.25 5.87
N LYS A 159 9.57 24.46 5.94
CA LYS A 159 10.82 24.77 6.66
C LYS A 159 10.55 25.24 8.09
N ARG A 160 9.73 24.49 8.81
CA ARG A 160 9.35 24.80 10.21
C ARG A 160 9.48 23.59 11.12
N ALA A 161 9.36 23.84 12.42
CA ALA A 161 9.16 22.78 13.41
C ALA A 161 7.79 22.10 13.24
N LEU A 162 7.67 20.89 13.79
CA LEU A 162 6.36 20.26 14.00
C LEU A 162 5.62 20.99 15.12
N THR A 163 4.34 21.28 14.89
CA THR A 163 3.40 21.69 15.95
C THR A 163 3.24 20.57 16.98
N ASP A 164 2.68 20.89 18.15
CA ASP A 164 2.45 19.89 19.20
C ASP A 164 1.41 18.83 18.77
N GLU A 165 0.41 19.25 18.01
CA GLU A 165 -0.60 18.36 17.41
C GLU A 165 0.04 17.42 16.38
N GLU A 166 0.85 17.93 15.46
CA GLU A 166 1.56 17.10 14.46
C GLU A 166 2.56 16.16 15.12
N ARG A 167 3.23 16.60 16.18
CA ARG A 167 4.17 15.77 16.96
C ARG A 167 3.45 14.61 17.64
N SER A 168 2.33 14.88 18.31
CA SER A 168 1.48 13.86 18.91
C SER A 168 0.99 12.87 17.85
N PHE A 169 0.52 13.39 16.71
CA PHE A 169 0.06 12.60 15.57
C PHE A 169 1.17 11.68 15.03
N VAL A 170 2.36 12.21 14.72
CA VAL A 170 3.51 11.42 14.24
C VAL A 170 3.88 10.33 15.25
N ASN A 171 3.95 10.65 16.53
CA ASN A 171 4.27 9.68 17.58
C ASN A 171 3.23 8.54 17.68
N SER A 172 1.93 8.86 17.61
CA SER A 172 0.87 7.84 17.64
C SER A 172 0.97 6.89 16.45
N TYR A 173 1.12 7.42 15.23
CA TYR A 173 1.24 6.60 14.03
C TYR A 173 2.55 5.79 14.00
N ASP A 174 3.65 6.32 14.54
CA ASP A 174 4.91 5.58 14.66
C ASP A 174 4.80 4.40 15.63
N ALA A 175 4.13 4.59 16.76
CA ALA A 175 3.88 3.52 17.72
C ALA A 175 3.08 2.37 17.08
N VAL A 176 2.00 2.70 16.35
CA VAL A 176 1.17 1.71 15.64
C VAL A 176 1.94 1.05 14.50
N THR A 177 2.80 1.80 13.81
CA THR A 177 3.67 1.27 12.75
C THR A 177 4.61 0.20 13.28
N LYS A 178 5.27 0.47 14.42
CA LYS A 178 6.20 -0.44 15.07
C LYS A 178 5.48 -1.66 15.67
N SER A 179 4.34 -1.47 16.33
CA SER A 179 3.58 -2.59 16.91
C SER A 179 3.05 -3.53 15.83
N SER A 180 2.54 -2.99 14.73
CA SER A 180 2.08 -3.79 13.58
C SER A 180 3.24 -4.59 12.98
N TRP A 181 4.42 -4.00 12.81
CA TRP A 181 5.57 -4.75 12.29
C TRP A 181 6.07 -5.83 13.25
N ALA A 182 6.04 -5.57 14.56
CA ALA A 182 6.38 -6.58 15.56
C ALA A 182 5.43 -7.79 15.51
N ALA A 183 4.13 -7.56 15.25
CA ALA A 183 3.16 -8.64 15.05
C ALA A 183 3.50 -9.52 13.83
N VAL A 184 3.96 -8.90 12.72
CA VAL A 184 4.52 -9.67 11.58
C VAL A 184 5.69 -10.53 12.04
N GLY A 185 6.61 -9.95 12.81
CA GLY A 185 7.77 -10.66 13.37
C GLY A 185 7.40 -11.86 14.26
N GLY A 186 6.27 -11.81 14.96
CA GLY A 186 5.75 -12.95 15.71
C GLY A 186 5.28 -14.09 14.81
N LEU A 187 4.54 -13.76 13.75
CA LEU A 187 3.96 -14.74 12.83
C LEU A 187 5.02 -15.44 11.96
N ILE A 188 5.99 -14.70 11.44
CA ILE A 188 7.01 -15.27 10.53
C ILE A 188 7.94 -16.27 11.20
N LYS A 189 8.06 -16.24 12.55
CA LYS A 189 8.91 -17.15 13.30
C LYS A 189 8.40 -18.59 13.25
N HIS A 190 7.14 -18.78 12.87
CA HIS A 190 6.57 -20.10 12.69
C HIS A 190 7.39 -20.92 11.69
N GLU A 191 7.62 -22.19 12.01
CA GLU A 191 8.46 -23.11 11.22
C GLU A 191 7.96 -23.25 9.79
N SER A 192 6.64 -23.28 9.59
CA SER A 192 5.99 -23.41 8.29
C SER A 192 6.06 -22.15 7.42
N THR A 193 6.61 -21.04 7.93
CA THR A 193 6.78 -19.82 7.14
C THR A 193 7.91 -20.00 6.14
N SER A 194 7.65 -19.67 4.87
CA SER A 194 8.63 -19.86 3.80
C SER A 194 9.92 -19.04 4.02
N PRO A 195 11.09 -19.55 3.58
CA PRO A 195 12.34 -18.80 3.65
C PRO A 195 12.27 -17.43 2.96
N SER A 196 11.60 -17.35 1.81
CA SER A 196 11.41 -16.10 1.07
C SER A 196 10.67 -15.05 1.90
N LEU A 197 9.60 -15.42 2.60
CA LEU A 197 8.85 -14.47 3.44
C LEU A 197 9.67 -14.02 4.66
N LYS A 198 10.46 -14.93 5.26
CA LYS A 198 11.41 -14.58 6.34
C LYS A 198 12.46 -13.58 5.85
N ALA A 199 13.02 -13.79 4.66
CA ALA A 199 14.00 -12.88 4.05
C ALA A 199 13.40 -11.50 3.76
N MET A 200 12.20 -11.44 3.19
CA MET A 200 11.51 -10.17 2.92
C MET A 200 11.20 -9.40 4.20
N TYR A 201 10.80 -10.08 5.28
CA TYR A 201 10.67 -9.43 6.58
C TYR A 201 12.01 -8.87 7.08
N ALA A 202 13.10 -9.63 6.99
CA ALA A 202 14.42 -9.16 7.41
C ALA A 202 14.84 -7.91 6.61
N GLN A 203 14.54 -7.88 5.31
CA GLN A 203 14.77 -6.72 4.46
C GLN A 203 13.93 -5.52 4.89
N GLY A 204 12.61 -5.68 5.12
CA GLY A 204 11.75 -4.60 5.61
C GLY A 204 12.17 -4.06 6.98
N GLN A 205 12.58 -4.96 7.88
CA GLN A 205 13.14 -4.62 9.19
C GLN A 205 14.41 -3.78 9.05
N SER A 206 15.29 -4.14 8.12
CA SER A 206 16.53 -3.41 7.85
C SER A 206 16.28 -2.06 7.19
N ALA A 207 15.35 -2.01 6.23
CA ALA A 207 15.10 -0.84 5.40
C ALA A 207 14.37 0.29 6.15
N TYR A 208 13.40 -0.04 7.02
CA TYR A 208 12.57 0.97 7.68
C TYR A 208 12.89 1.17 9.16
N PHE A 209 13.13 0.08 9.89
CA PHE A 209 13.22 0.11 11.36
C PHE A 209 14.65 0.06 11.90
N LYS A 210 15.63 -0.18 11.03
CA LYS A 210 17.06 -0.25 11.37
C LYS A 210 17.87 0.48 10.29
N GLY A 211 19.19 0.42 10.40
CA GLY A 211 20.10 0.94 9.40
C GLY A 211 20.09 2.46 9.27
N SER A 212 20.61 2.94 8.15
CA SER A 212 20.85 4.37 7.91
C SER A 212 19.57 5.18 7.84
N PHE A 213 18.52 4.69 7.18
CA PHE A 213 17.24 5.39 7.08
C PHE A 213 16.62 5.61 8.47
N ALA A 214 16.52 4.57 9.30
CA ALA A 214 15.95 4.70 10.64
C ALA A 214 16.74 5.68 11.51
N ALA A 215 18.08 5.62 11.47
CA ALA A 215 18.94 6.53 12.21
C ALA A 215 18.80 8.00 11.74
N ARG A 216 18.70 8.23 10.43
CA ARG A 216 18.47 9.58 9.88
C ARG A 216 17.06 10.07 10.22
N ARG A 217 16.03 9.22 10.12
CA ARG A 217 14.65 9.57 10.49
C ARG A 217 14.54 9.95 11.96
N GLU A 218 15.20 9.23 12.86
CA GLU A 218 15.24 9.59 14.28
C GLU A 218 15.86 10.98 14.50
N LYS A 219 16.98 11.27 13.85
CA LYS A 219 17.62 12.60 13.89
C LYS A 219 16.71 13.68 13.31
N LEU A 220 16.02 13.41 12.21
CA LEU A 220 15.04 14.30 11.60
C LEU A 220 13.92 14.66 12.59
N VAL A 221 13.24 13.64 13.13
CA VAL A 221 12.11 13.85 14.05
C VAL A 221 12.55 14.61 15.30
N LYS A 222 13.73 14.29 15.87
CA LYS A 222 14.32 15.06 16.99
C LYS A 222 14.64 16.50 16.60
N GLY A 223 15.20 16.72 15.42
CA GLY A 223 15.52 18.07 14.92
C GLY A 223 14.28 18.93 14.74
N LEU A 224 13.22 18.35 14.17
CA LEU A 224 11.92 19.02 13.99
C LEU A 224 11.22 19.39 15.30
N LEU A 225 11.71 18.90 16.46
CA LEU A 225 11.23 19.34 17.78
C LEU A 225 11.74 20.73 18.14
N ALA A 226 12.92 21.14 17.65
CA ALA A 226 13.64 22.34 18.03
C ALA A 226 13.62 23.44 16.95
N GLY A 227 13.24 23.10 15.72
CA GLY A 227 13.22 24.04 14.60
C GLY A 227 13.21 23.33 13.24
N PRO A 228 13.46 24.07 12.15
CA PRO A 228 13.64 23.47 10.83
C PRO A 228 14.81 22.47 10.86
N SER A 229 14.63 21.30 10.25
CA SER A 229 15.68 20.27 10.17
C SER A 229 16.36 20.30 8.80
N THR A 230 17.66 20.04 8.78
CA THR A 230 18.48 19.91 7.56
C THR A 230 18.93 18.47 7.31
N VAL A 231 18.44 17.50 8.10
CA VAL A 231 18.83 16.08 7.98
C VAL A 231 18.40 15.48 6.65
N PHE A 232 17.29 15.98 6.10
CA PHE A 232 16.77 15.72 4.78
C PHE A 232 16.30 17.02 4.16
N ASP A 233 16.49 17.19 2.86
CA ASP A 233 15.58 18.02 2.07
C ASP A 233 14.30 17.23 1.75
N ILE A 234 13.29 17.90 1.19
CA ILE A 234 12.00 17.27 0.91
C ILE A 234 12.09 16.14 -0.12
N ASP A 235 12.96 16.24 -1.11
CA ASP A 235 13.06 15.27 -2.20
C ASP A 235 13.78 14.00 -1.72
N ASP A 236 14.86 14.14 -0.96
CA ASP A 236 15.56 13.05 -0.29
C ASP A 236 14.65 12.37 0.74
N TRP A 237 13.91 13.14 1.54
CA TRP A 237 12.94 12.59 2.48
C TRP A 237 11.88 11.74 1.77
N GLN A 238 11.23 12.28 0.74
CA GLN A 238 10.19 11.57 0.00
C GLN A 238 10.76 10.32 -0.68
N THR A 239 11.94 10.42 -1.29
CA THR A 239 12.57 9.29 -2.00
C THR A 239 12.92 8.16 -1.01
N THR A 240 13.65 8.49 0.06
CA THR A 240 14.14 7.47 1.00
C THR A 240 13.02 6.89 1.86
N SER A 241 12.06 7.70 2.30
CA SER A 241 10.90 7.21 3.08
C SER A 241 10.00 6.31 2.24
N ASN A 242 9.72 6.67 0.98
CA ASN A 242 8.93 5.83 0.08
C ASN A 242 9.62 4.50 -0.22
N ASN A 243 10.95 4.50 -0.43
CA ASN A 243 11.71 3.28 -0.63
C ASN A 243 11.68 2.36 0.61
N ALA A 244 11.89 2.92 1.79
CA ALA A 244 11.84 2.17 3.05
C ALA A 244 10.44 1.57 3.31
N LEU A 245 9.41 2.39 3.15
CA LEU A 245 8.02 1.97 3.25
C LEU A 245 7.65 0.91 2.19
N GLY A 246 8.17 1.04 0.96
CA GLY A 246 7.97 0.06 -0.12
C GLY A 246 8.36 -1.36 0.27
N ASN A 247 9.39 -1.54 1.10
CA ASN A 247 9.79 -2.86 1.59
C ASN A 247 8.75 -3.48 2.54
N LEU A 248 8.06 -2.66 3.35
CA LEU A 248 6.97 -3.15 4.20
C LEU A 248 5.77 -3.59 3.35
N ALA A 249 5.46 -2.81 2.30
CA ALA A 249 4.41 -3.15 1.35
C ALA A 249 4.72 -4.45 0.59
N ALA A 250 5.99 -4.70 0.25
CA ALA A 250 6.41 -5.92 -0.45
C ALA A 250 6.08 -7.20 0.35
N VAL A 251 6.28 -7.18 1.67
CA VAL A 251 5.90 -8.31 2.55
C VAL A 251 4.39 -8.57 2.50
N ALA A 252 3.60 -7.50 2.55
CA ALA A 252 2.15 -7.61 2.48
C ALA A 252 1.68 -8.16 1.12
N THR A 253 2.30 -7.70 0.02
CA THR A 253 2.01 -8.18 -1.34
C THR A 253 2.34 -9.67 -1.47
N TYR A 254 3.53 -10.07 -1.02
CA TYR A 254 3.96 -11.46 -1.09
C TYR A 254 3.02 -12.40 -0.32
N ALA A 255 2.65 -12.01 0.90
CA ALA A 255 1.73 -12.79 1.73
C ALA A 255 0.34 -12.94 1.08
N MET A 256 -0.15 -11.88 0.41
CA MET A 256 -1.40 -11.96 -0.36
C MET A 256 -1.29 -12.87 -1.59
N MET A 257 -0.23 -12.75 -2.39
CA MET A 257 -0.06 -13.58 -3.58
C MET A 257 0.00 -15.07 -3.21
N ASN A 258 0.74 -15.40 -2.15
CA ASN A 258 0.89 -16.80 -1.72
C ASN A 258 -0.38 -17.38 -1.09
N SER A 259 -1.24 -16.56 -0.46
CA SER A 259 -2.55 -17.04 0.01
C SER A 259 -3.47 -17.40 -1.17
N THR A 260 -3.41 -16.65 -2.27
CA THR A 260 -4.22 -16.94 -3.47
C THR A 260 -3.73 -18.15 -4.27
N LEU A 261 -2.41 -18.35 -4.38
CA LEU A 261 -1.83 -19.50 -5.10
C LEU A 261 -2.17 -20.83 -4.42
N ARG A 262 -2.08 -20.88 -3.08
CA ARG A 262 -2.35 -22.09 -2.31
C ARG A 262 -3.81 -22.57 -2.44
N ARG A 263 -4.74 -21.62 -2.60
CA ARG A 263 -6.16 -21.93 -2.87
C ARG A 263 -6.39 -22.55 -4.25
N ARG A 264 -5.62 -22.15 -5.27
CA ARG A 264 -5.70 -22.76 -6.62
C ARG A 264 -5.22 -24.22 -6.61
N THR A 265 -4.13 -24.50 -5.90
CA THR A 265 -3.59 -25.88 -5.79
C THR A 265 -4.49 -26.82 -4.98
N LEU A 266 -5.30 -26.30 -4.05
CA LEU A 266 -6.27 -27.11 -3.29
C LEU A 266 -7.59 -27.37 -4.06
N ARG A 267 -7.85 -26.63 -5.15
CA ARG A 267 -9.04 -26.82 -6.00
C ARG A 267 -8.82 -27.81 -7.15
N THR A 268 -7.57 -28.14 -7.48
CA THR A 268 -7.26 -29.22 -8.43
C THR A 268 -7.34 -30.56 -7.71
N PRO A 269 -8.26 -31.47 -8.07
CA PRO A 269 -8.25 -32.81 -7.52
C PRO A 269 -6.91 -33.48 -7.87
N PRO A 270 -6.35 -34.33 -6.99
CA PRO A 270 -5.17 -35.11 -7.35
C PRO A 270 -5.47 -35.91 -8.63
N PRO A 271 -4.48 -36.11 -9.53
CA PRO A 271 -4.69 -36.99 -10.67
C PRO A 271 -5.18 -38.33 -10.15
N SER A 272 -6.34 -38.77 -10.63
CA SER A 272 -6.91 -40.08 -10.31
C SER A 272 -5.84 -41.12 -10.61
N ARG A 273 -5.27 -41.72 -9.55
CA ARG A 273 -4.43 -42.92 -9.72
C ARG A 273 -5.31 -43.92 -10.46
N PRO A 274 -4.88 -44.46 -11.61
CA PRO A 274 -5.62 -45.56 -12.21
C PRO A 274 -5.66 -46.70 -11.18
N LEU A 275 -6.88 -47.11 -10.83
CA LEU A 275 -7.12 -48.35 -10.10
C LEU A 275 -6.52 -49.48 -10.95
N GLN A 276 -5.31 -49.91 -10.62
CA GLN A 276 -4.83 -51.21 -11.04
C GLN A 276 -5.63 -52.26 -10.26
N CYS A 277 -6.81 -52.58 -10.78
CA CYS A 277 -7.41 -53.89 -10.55
C CYS A 277 -6.49 -54.92 -11.20
N GLN A 278 -5.55 -55.49 -10.45
CA GLN A 278 -5.04 -56.82 -10.74
C GLN A 278 -5.83 -57.81 -9.89
N ALA A 279 -6.88 -58.35 -10.50
CA ALA A 279 -7.51 -59.59 -10.09
C ALA A 279 -7.45 -60.53 -11.30
N SER A 280 -6.73 -61.65 -11.15
CA SER A 280 -6.87 -62.96 -11.83
C SER A 280 -5.72 -63.84 -11.28
N PHE A 281 -5.97 -64.80 -10.38
CA PHE A 281 -6.14 -66.24 -10.70
C PHE A 281 -5.10 -66.68 -11.74
N TRP A 282 -4.02 -67.41 -11.41
CA TRP A 282 -3.89 -68.67 -10.67
C TRP A 282 -2.66 -68.69 -9.76
#